data_AF-B5XFC4-F1
#
_entry.id   AF-B5XFC4-F1
#
_cell.length_a   1.000
_cell.length_b   1.000
_cell.length_c   1.000
_cell.angle_alpha   90.00
_cell.angle_beta   90.00
_cell.angle_gamma   90.00
#
_symmetry.space_group_name_H-M   'P 1'
#
loop_
_entity.id
_entity.type
_entity.pdbx_description
1 polymer ?
#
loop_
_entity_poly.entity_id
_entity_poly.type
_entity_poly.pdbx_seq_one_letter_code
_entity_poly.pdbx_strand_id
1 'polypeptide(L)' 'MGETIQLPPVSERFSHQHRLKIHLKIHTGERPFACTHCGKRFSERSYLRIHQQKMHTAHV' A
#
# COMPACT_ATOMS: atom_id res chain seq x y z
N MET A 1 -26.01 -4.97 -5.63
CA MET A 1 -25.47 -4.75 -4.28
C MET A 1 -23.96 -4.56 -4.41
N GLY A 2 -23.56 -3.34 -4.74
CA GLY A 2 -22.17 -2.91 -4.81
C GLY A 2 -22.19 -1.48 -4.37
N GLU A 3 -22.10 -1.26 -3.07
CA GLU A 3 -22.16 0.07 -2.48
C GLU A 3 -20.88 0.79 -2.90
N THR A 4 -21.01 1.71 -3.85
CA THR A 4 -19.94 2.63 -4.20
C THR A 4 -19.70 3.49 -2.97
N ILE A 5 -18.63 3.18 -2.23
CA ILE A 5 -18.17 3.97 -1.09
C ILE A 5 -17.87 5.37 -1.63
N GLN A 6 -18.78 6.31 -1.36
CA GLN A 6 -18.64 7.71 -1.71
C GLN A 6 -17.51 8.27 -0.83
N LEU A 7 -16.28 8.31 -1.34
CA LEU A 7 -15.17 8.95 -0.64
C LEU A 7 -15.45 10.47 -0.52
N PRO A 8 -15.33 11.06 0.68
CA PRO A 8 -15.57 12.49 0.88
C PRO A 8 -14.57 13.35 0.10
N PRO A 9 -14.94 14.59 -0.26
CA PRO A 9 -14.09 15.48 -1.06
C PRO A 9 -12.74 15.69 -0.40
N VAL A 10 -11.68 15.43 -1.18
CA VAL A 10 -10.28 15.54 -0.77
C VAL A 10 -9.98 16.97 -0.29
N SER A 11 -9.88 17.15 1.02
CA SER A 11 -9.54 18.44 1.63
C SER A 11 -8.22 18.38 2.39
N GLU A 12 -7.27 17.55 1.95
CA GLU A 12 -5.89 17.59 2.42
C GLU A 12 -4.91 17.84 1.27
N ARG A 13 -4.18 18.96 1.36
CA ARG A 13 -3.19 19.44 0.39
C ARG A 13 -1.94 18.54 0.40
N PHE A 14 -1.96 17.47 -0.38
CA PHE A 14 -0.74 16.72 -0.69
C PHE A 14 0.05 17.42 -1.81
N SER A 15 1.22 18.00 -1.48
CA SER A 15 2.09 18.70 -2.44
C SER A 15 2.68 17.80 -3.55
N HIS A 16 2.53 16.48 -3.47
CA HIS A 16 3.06 15.54 -4.45
C HIS A 16 2.01 14.48 -4.85
N GLN A 17 1.77 14.33 -6.17
CA GLN A 17 0.80 13.39 -6.73
C GLN A 17 1.05 11.93 -6.31
N HIS A 18 2.31 11.53 -6.15
CA HIS A 18 2.68 10.18 -5.68
C HIS A 18 2.17 9.89 -4.26
N ARG A 19 2.24 10.90 -3.38
CA ARG A 19 1.80 10.80 -1.98
C ARG A 19 0.28 10.70 -1.88
N LEU A 20 -0.44 11.43 -2.75
CA LEU A 20 -1.89 11.29 -2.90
C LEU A 20 -2.27 9.87 -3.37
N LYS A 21 -1.58 9.32 -4.37
CA LYS A 21 -1.84 7.95 -4.85
C LYS A 21 -1.61 6.89 -3.77
N ILE A 22 -0.59 7.05 -2.91
CA ILE A 22 -0.38 6.15 -1.78
C ILE A 22 -1.47 6.31 -0.72
N HIS A 23 -1.85 7.55 -0.41
CA HIS A 23 -2.93 7.83 0.55
C HIS A 23 -4.25 7.20 0.11
N LEU A 24 -4.60 7.30 -1.18
CA LEU A 24 -5.83 6.71 -1.73
C LEU A 24 -5.89 5.18 -1.59
N LYS A 25 -4.73 4.48 -1.60
CA LYS A 25 -4.68 3.02 -1.36
C LYS A 25 -5.15 2.60 0.03
N ILE A 26 -5.11 3.51 1.01
CA ILE A 26 -5.63 3.24 2.36
C ILE A 26 -7.16 3.21 2.34
N HIS A 27 -7.77 4.10 1.56
CA HIS A 27 -9.21 4.17 1.38
C HIS A 27 -9.75 3.03 0.51
N THR A 28 -9.04 2.67 -0.56
CA THR A 28 -9.45 1.55 -1.44
C THR A 28 -9.04 0.17 -0.90
N GLY A 29 -8.22 0.12 0.16
CA GLY A 29 -7.61 -1.12 0.65
C GLY A 29 -6.62 -1.76 -0.33
N GLU A 30 -6.27 -1.08 -1.43
CA GLU A 30 -5.41 -1.64 -2.47
C GLU A 30 -3.96 -1.72 -2.00
N ARG A 31 -3.57 -2.93 -1.61
CA ARG A 31 -2.17 -3.29 -1.32
C ARG A 31 -1.67 -4.22 -2.43
N PRO A 32 -1.18 -3.69 -3.57
CA PRO A 32 -0.77 -4.51 -4.71
C PRO A 32 0.52 -5.29 -4.46
N PHE A 33 1.33 -4.90 -3.48
CA PHE A 33 2.60 -5.54 -3.21
C PHE A 33 2.45 -6.60 -2.12
N ALA A 34 2.37 -7.87 -2.50
CA ALA A 34 2.31 -8.99 -1.54
C ALA A 34 3.69 -9.62 -1.35
N CYS A 35 4.00 -10.01 -0.12
CA CYS A 35 5.15 -10.83 0.19
C CYS A 35 4.87 -12.28 -0.22
N THR A 36 5.74 -12.86 -1.04
CA THR A 36 5.64 -14.26 -1.50
C THR A 36 5.88 -15.28 -0.39
N HIS A 37 6.64 -14.93 0.65
CA HIS A 37 6.96 -15.86 1.73
C HIS A 37 5.87 -15.97 2.81
N CYS A 38 5.18 -14.87 3.14
CA CYS A 38 4.18 -14.85 4.21
C CYS A 38 2.82 -14.28 3.82
N GLY A 39 2.62 -13.88 2.55
CA GLY A 39 1.36 -13.30 2.07
C GLY A 39 1.06 -11.88 2.54
N LYS A 40 1.92 -11.27 3.37
CA LYS A 40 1.70 -9.93 3.94
C LYS A 40 1.70 -8.86 2.84
N ARG A 41 0.68 -8.00 2.82
CA ARG A 41 0.46 -7.00 1.76
C ARG A 41 0.90 -5.60 2.18
N PHE A 42 1.51 -4.88 1.26
CA PHE A 42 2.07 -3.54 1.43
C PHE A 42 1.55 -2.60 0.33
N SER A 43 1.41 -1.32 0.67
CA SER A 43 0.97 -0.28 -0.28
C SER A 43 2.09 0.21 -1.19
N GLU A 44 3.36 -0.05 -0.81
CA GLU A 44 4.55 0.38 -1.53
C GLU A 44 5.62 -0.71 -1.64
N ARG A 45 6.36 -0.68 -2.76
CA ARG A 45 7.44 -1.63 -3.05
C ARG A 45 8.62 -1.50 -2.09
N SER A 46 8.94 -0.28 -1.66
CA SER A 46 10.02 0.00 -0.72
C SER A 46 9.80 -0.70 0.61
N TYR A 47 8.56 -0.66 1.13
CA TYR A 47 8.19 -1.38 2.36
C TYR A 47 8.22 -2.89 2.20
N LEU A 48 7.75 -3.43 1.06
CA LEU A 48 7.87 -4.86 0.78
C LEU A 48 9.34 -5.31 0.76
N ARG A 49 10.23 -4.55 0.11
CA ARG A 49 11.66 -4.86 0.02
C ARG A 49 12.33 -4.88 1.40
N ILE A 50 12.05 -3.87 2.24
CA ILE A 50 12.57 -3.83 3.61
C ILE A 50 12.03 -5.00 4.43
N HIS A 51 10.74 -5.31 4.29
CA HIS A 51 10.12 -6.47 4.94
C HIS A 51 10.82 -7.77 4.52
N GLN A 52 10.99 -8.01 3.22
CA GLN A 52 11.68 -9.20 2.72
C GLN A 52 13.12 -9.26 3.23
N GLN A 53 13.85 -8.15 3.21
CA GLN A 53 15.24 -8.14 3.65
C GLN A 53 15.40 -8.33 5.16
N LYS A 54 14.46 -7.85 5.99
CA LYS A 54 14.54 -7.97 7.46
C LYS A 54 13.90 -9.23 8.02
N MET A 55 12.85 -9.72 7.36
CA MET A 55 12.00 -10.82 7.87
C MET A 55 12.20 -12.13 7.10
N HIS A 56 12.66 -12.05 5.84
CA HIS A 56 12.89 -13.20 4.97
C HIS A 56 14.30 -13.18 4.40
N THR A 57 15.27 -12.69 5.19
CA THR A 57 16.69 -12.94 4.98
C THR A 57 16.93 -14.43 5.17
N ALA A 58 16.56 -15.24 4.17
CA ALA A 58 17.12 -16.56 4.02
C ALA A 58 18.56 -16.32 3.57
N HIS A 59 19.51 -16.71 4.42
CA HIS A 59 20.86 -17.00 3.97
C HIS A 59 20.74 -17.96 2.77
N VAL A 60 21.26 -17.55 1.61
CA VAL A 60 21.52 -18.47 0.50
C VAL A 60 22.49 -19.54 0.97
#